data_AF-A0A7Y8MTD3-F1
#
_entry.id   AF-A0A7Y8MTD3-F1
#
_cell.length_a   1.000
_cell.length_b   1.000
_cell.length_c   1.000
_cell.angle_alpha   90.00
_cell.angle_beta   90.00
_cell.angle_gamma   90.00
#
_symmetry.space_group_name_H-M   'P 1'
#
loop_
_entity.id
_entity.type
_entity.pdbx_description
1 polymer ?
#
loop_
_entity_poly.entity_id
_entity_poly.type
_entity_poly.pdbx_seq_one_letter_code
_entity_poly.pdbx_strand_id
1 'polypeptide(L)'
;MAERQKHTLKTAGAALALGVTFALASAQPPLAQQVPPSSMTHEAEQDLGARFGLTYRFGTFDIGSNLATVKTTEGFAFLDAADARHLIVDLWGNPPSAGSGILGAIVPKDVPVDDMNGWAAILTY
;
A
#
# COMPACT_ATOMS: atom_id res chain seq x y z
N MET A 1 25.71 -62.47 32.77
CA MET A 1 24.50 -63.09 33.35
C MET A 1 23.42 -62.02 33.31
N ALA A 2 22.51 -62.11 32.33
CA ALA A 2 21.07 -62.38 32.55
C ALA A 2 20.41 -61.24 33.35
N GLU A 3 19.38 -60.54 32.88
CA GLU A 3 18.12 -61.14 32.50
C GLU A 3 17.26 -60.10 31.75
N ARG A 4 16.50 -60.61 30.78
CA ARG A 4 15.49 -59.89 30.01
C ARG A 4 14.14 -60.05 30.73
N GLN A 5 13.31 -59.00 30.61
CA GLN A 5 11.86 -59.01 30.87
C GLN A 5 11.46 -59.06 32.37
N LYS A 6 10.26 -58.69 32.83
CA LYS A 6 8.88 -58.89 32.34
C LYS A 6 7.99 -57.82 33.02
N HIS A 7 7.15 -57.15 32.24
CA HIS A 7 5.68 -57.25 32.27
C HIS A 7 4.94 -56.54 33.43
N THR A 8 4.03 -55.64 33.00
CA THR A 8 2.63 -55.45 33.44
C THR A 8 2.44 -54.99 34.90
N LEU A 9 1.38 -54.32 35.36
CA LEU A 9 0.03 -53.96 34.91
C LEU A 9 -0.51 -52.96 35.97
N LYS A 10 -1.71 -52.40 35.73
CA LYS A 10 -2.70 -51.89 36.72
C LYS A 10 -2.60 -50.40 37.04
N THR A 11 -3.41 -49.57 36.38
CA THR A 11 -4.84 -49.21 36.64
C THR A 11 -5.03 -48.17 37.73
N ALA A 12 -5.78 -47.14 37.33
CA ALA A 12 -6.83 -46.42 38.06
C ALA A 12 -6.40 -45.47 39.19
N GLY A 13 -6.96 -44.25 39.11
CA GLY A 13 -6.97 -43.33 40.24
C GLY A 13 -7.16 -41.89 39.80
N ALA A 14 -8.37 -41.53 39.35
CA ALA A 14 -8.78 -40.15 39.34
C ALA A 14 -8.94 -39.68 40.79
N ALA A 15 -8.27 -38.59 41.18
CA ALA A 15 -8.62 -37.84 42.37
C ALA A 15 -8.26 -36.36 42.16
N LEU A 16 -9.30 -35.55 42.05
CA LEU A 16 -9.29 -34.10 42.10
C LEU A 16 -8.66 -33.65 43.43
N ALA A 17 -7.62 -32.83 43.38
CA ALA A 17 -7.18 -32.06 44.53
C ALA A 17 -6.77 -30.66 44.07
N LEU A 18 -7.47 -29.67 44.62
CA LEU A 18 -7.27 -28.25 44.43
C LEU A 18 -5.83 -27.85 44.77
N GLY A 19 -5.09 -27.42 43.75
CA GLY A 19 -3.86 -26.66 43.89
C GLY A 19 -3.98 -25.44 43.01
N VAL A 20 -4.27 -24.29 43.61
CA VAL A 20 -4.20 -22.98 42.94
C VAL A 20 -2.73 -22.74 42.60
N THR A 21 -2.31 -23.20 41.43
CA THR A 21 -1.05 -22.77 40.84
C THR A 21 -1.23 -21.34 40.38
N PHE A 22 -0.49 -20.44 41.04
CA PHE A 22 -0.27 -19.07 40.62
C PHE A 22 0.38 -19.11 39.23
N ALA A 23 -0.44 -19.10 38.17
CA ALA A 23 0.05 -18.89 36.83
C ALA A 23 0.58 -17.46 36.79
N LEU A 24 1.90 -17.31 36.69
CA LEU A 24 2.51 -16.04 36.33
C LEU A 24 1.84 -15.58 35.02
N ALA A 25 0.95 -14.60 35.12
CA ALA A 25 0.43 -13.90 33.97
C ALA A 25 1.59 -13.10 33.38
N SER A 26 2.30 -13.70 32.43
CA SER A 26 3.05 -12.91 31.46
C SER A 26 2.04 -12.07 30.72
N ALA A 27 2.00 -10.77 31.03
CA ALA A 27 1.35 -9.79 30.18
C ALA A 27 2.09 -9.82 28.83
N GLN A 28 1.69 -10.72 27.95
CA GLN A 28 2.07 -10.66 26.55
C GLN A 28 1.43 -9.38 26.02
N PRO A 29 2.19 -8.36 25.57
CA PRO A 29 1.56 -7.29 24.82
C PRO A 29 0.80 -7.94 23.66
N PRO A 30 -0.40 -7.46 23.31
CA PRO A 30 -1.10 -7.99 22.16
C PRO A 30 -0.12 -7.97 21.01
N LEU A 31 0.08 -9.12 20.36
CA LEU A 31 0.85 -9.19 19.13
C LEU A 31 0.38 -8.01 18.30
N ALA A 32 1.29 -7.05 18.06
CA ALA A 32 1.10 -6.08 17.02
C ALA A 32 0.69 -6.91 15.81
N GLN A 33 -0.55 -6.76 15.39
CA GLN A 33 -1.04 -7.39 14.17
C GLN A 33 -0.10 -6.88 13.10
N GLN A 34 0.84 -7.71 12.68
CA GLN A 34 1.73 -7.38 11.58
C GLN A 34 0.80 -7.31 10.38
N VAL A 35 0.35 -6.10 10.06
CA VAL A 35 -0.30 -5.81 8.79
C VAL A 35 0.67 -6.36 7.74
N PRO A 36 0.31 -7.40 6.99
CA PRO A 36 1.22 -7.98 6.03
C PRO A 36 1.67 -6.87 5.07
N PRO A 37 2.95 -6.81 4.68
CA PRO A 37 3.48 -5.77 3.81
C PRO A 37 2.74 -5.69 2.45
N SER A 38 2.00 -6.73 2.09
CA SER A 38 1.16 -6.82 0.89
C SER A 38 -0.18 -6.09 0.98
N SER A 39 -0.65 -5.73 2.17
CA SER A 39 -1.84 -4.87 2.36
C SER A 39 -1.49 -3.39 2.23
N MET A 40 -0.28 -2.99 2.65
CA MET A 40 0.16 -1.60 2.57
C MET A 40 0.29 -1.08 1.14
N THR A 41 0.59 -1.91 0.14
CA THR A 41 0.79 -1.44 -1.23
C THR A 41 -0.50 -0.98 -1.91
N HIS A 42 -1.57 -1.78 -1.90
CA HIS A 42 -2.80 -1.42 -2.61
C HIS A 42 -3.60 -0.32 -1.90
N GLU A 43 -3.55 -0.29 -0.57
CA GLU A 43 -4.25 0.73 0.22
C GLU A 43 -3.51 2.08 0.16
N ALA A 44 -2.16 2.09 0.22
CA ALA A 44 -1.38 3.32 0.09
C ALA A 44 -1.37 3.88 -1.34
N GLU A 45 -1.40 3.03 -2.38
CA GLU A 45 -1.49 3.47 -3.79
C GLU A 45 -2.84 4.13 -4.11
N GLN A 46 -3.95 3.66 -3.50
CA GLN A 46 -5.25 4.32 -3.61
C GLN A 46 -5.36 5.58 -2.74
N ASP A 47 -4.67 5.62 -1.59
CA ASP A 47 -4.66 6.77 -0.67
C ASP A 47 -3.79 7.95 -1.19
N LEU A 48 -2.76 7.68 -1.99
CA LEU A 48 -1.84 8.71 -2.51
C LEU A 48 -2.54 9.78 -3.37
N GLY A 49 -3.57 9.39 -4.12
CA GLY A 49 -4.38 10.31 -4.94
C GLY A 49 -5.44 11.03 -4.11
N ALA A 50 -6.04 10.34 -3.15
CA ALA A 50 -7.10 10.88 -2.30
C ALA A 50 -6.62 12.07 -1.47
N ARG A 51 -5.38 12.05 -0.95
CA ARG A 51 -4.82 13.16 -0.17
C ARG A 51 -4.67 14.48 -0.94
N PHE A 52 -4.52 14.40 -2.27
CA PHE A 52 -4.29 15.57 -3.13
C PHE A 52 -5.41 15.81 -4.14
N GLY A 53 -6.49 15.03 -4.07
CA GLY A 53 -7.57 15.10 -5.05
C GLY A 53 -7.11 14.78 -6.48
N LEU A 54 -6.09 13.93 -6.66
CA LEU A 54 -5.58 13.53 -7.96
C LEU A 54 -6.08 12.13 -8.32
N THR A 55 -6.52 11.95 -9.57
CA THR A 55 -6.93 10.64 -10.09
C THR A 55 -5.83 10.03 -10.95
N TYR A 56 -5.08 9.10 -10.36
CA TYR A 56 -4.06 8.34 -11.09
C TYR A 56 -4.69 7.29 -12.01
N ARG A 57 -4.37 7.34 -13.30
CA ARG A 57 -4.86 6.41 -14.33
C ARG A 57 -3.73 5.53 -14.85
N PHE A 58 -4.07 4.27 -15.13
CA PHE A 58 -3.13 3.26 -15.61
C PHE A 58 -3.66 2.56 -16.87
N GLY A 59 -2.75 2.09 -17.72
CA GLY A 59 -3.09 1.36 -18.94
C GLY A 59 -3.05 2.27 -20.17
N THR A 60 -4.03 2.09 -21.07
CA THR A 60 -4.09 2.80 -22.36
C THR A 60 -5.34 3.65 -22.44
N PHE A 61 -5.21 4.90 -22.85
CA PHE A 61 -6.34 5.82 -23.04
C PHE A 61 -6.00 6.89 -24.07
N ASP A 62 -7.04 7.41 -24.71
CA ASP A 62 -6.93 8.49 -25.67
C ASP A 62 -7.00 9.84 -24.98
N ILE A 63 -6.22 10.79 -25.47
CA ILE A 63 -6.13 12.16 -24.95
C ILE A 63 -6.41 13.18 -26.06
N GLY A 64 -6.78 14.40 -25.66
CA GLY A 64 -7.02 15.50 -26.59
C GLY A 64 -8.06 15.19 -27.65
N SER A 65 -9.20 14.59 -27.29
CA SER A 65 -10.26 14.24 -28.26
C SER A 65 -9.79 13.30 -29.38
N ASN A 66 -9.00 12.27 -29.04
CA ASN A 66 -8.39 11.29 -29.96
C ASN A 66 -7.21 11.83 -30.80
N LEU A 67 -6.54 12.89 -30.35
CA LEU A 67 -5.30 13.38 -30.99
C LEU A 67 -4.12 12.43 -30.77
N ALA A 68 -4.06 11.77 -29.61
CA ALA A 68 -3.01 10.81 -29.28
C ALA A 68 -3.51 9.74 -28.30
N THR A 69 -2.80 8.62 -28.28
CA THR A 69 -3.02 7.53 -27.31
C THR A 69 -1.81 7.46 -26.39
N VAL A 70 -2.07 7.46 -25.08
CA VAL A 70 -1.04 7.27 -24.06
C VAL A 70 -1.17 5.86 -23.52
N LYS A 71 -0.02 5.19 -23.38
CA LYS A 71 0.10 3.91 -22.70
C LYS A 71 1.08 4.06 -21.54
N THR A 72 0.60 3.92 -20.32
CA THR A 72 1.49 3.90 -19.15
C THR A 72 2.10 2.52 -18.98
N THR A 73 3.38 2.47 -18.61
CA THR A 73 4.07 1.24 -18.21
C THR A 73 4.08 1.13 -16.68
N GLU A 74 4.53 -0.01 -16.18
CA GLU A 74 4.84 -0.13 -14.77
C GLU A 74 5.81 0.98 -14.34
N GLY A 75 5.57 1.60 -13.18
CA GLY A 75 6.35 2.73 -12.68
C GLY A 75 5.68 4.09 -12.88
N PHE A 76 4.69 4.19 -13.75
CA PHE A 76 4.09 5.48 -14.11
C PHE A 76 2.58 5.46 -14.03
N ALA A 77 2.04 6.61 -13.65
CA ALA A 77 0.63 6.93 -13.71
C ALA A 77 0.42 8.11 -14.66
N PHE A 78 -0.79 8.21 -15.17
CA PHE A 78 -1.26 9.36 -15.92
C PHE A 78 -2.26 10.16 -15.11
N LEU A 79 -2.14 11.48 -15.22
CA LEU A 79 -3.11 12.46 -14.77
C LEU A 79 -3.75 13.09 -16.01
N ASP A 80 -5.07 13.20 -16.01
CA ASP A 80 -5.75 13.88 -17.11
C ASP A 80 -5.47 15.39 -17.09
N ALA A 81 -6.03 16.12 -18.06
CA ALA A 81 -5.81 17.56 -18.18
C ALA A 81 -6.21 18.35 -16.92
N ALA A 82 -7.29 17.93 -16.22
CA ALA A 82 -7.77 18.62 -15.04
C ALA A 82 -6.83 18.37 -13.85
N ASP A 83 -6.48 17.10 -13.61
CA ASP A 83 -5.57 16.71 -12.53
C ASP A 83 -4.14 17.23 -12.76
N ALA A 84 -3.66 17.21 -14.00
CA ALA A 84 -2.35 17.77 -14.35
C ALA A 84 -2.28 19.28 -14.11
N ARG A 85 -3.35 20.00 -14.44
CA ARG A 85 -3.47 21.43 -14.11
C ARG A 85 -3.50 21.65 -12.60
N HIS A 86 -4.28 20.85 -11.87
CA HIS A 86 -4.35 20.93 -10.42
C HIS A 86 -2.96 20.72 -9.78
N LEU A 87 -2.25 19.69 -10.24
CA LEU A 87 -0.89 19.39 -9.80
C LEU A 87 0.05 20.60 -9.98
N ILE A 88 0.18 21.12 -11.20
CA ILE A 88 1.20 22.14 -11.45
C ILE A 88 0.82 23.53 -10.93
N VAL A 89 -0.46 23.90 -10.96
CA VAL A 89 -0.90 25.25 -10.57
C VAL A 89 -1.20 25.30 -9.09
N ASP A 90 -2.08 24.41 -8.60
CA ASP A 90 -2.61 24.52 -7.25
C ASP A 90 -1.69 23.85 -6.23
N LEU A 91 -1.12 22.67 -6.55
CA LEU A 91 -0.21 21.97 -5.61
C LEU A 91 1.23 22.53 -5.68
N TRP A 92 1.78 22.74 -6.87
CA TRP A 92 3.16 23.23 -7.03
C TRP A 92 3.29 24.75 -7.06
N GLY A 93 2.19 25.48 -7.24
CA GLY A 93 2.19 26.94 -7.22
C GLY A 93 2.74 27.61 -8.49
N ASN A 94 2.74 26.91 -9.63
CA ASN A 94 3.10 27.56 -10.90
C ASN A 94 2.01 28.58 -11.32
N PRO A 95 2.38 29.63 -12.08
CA PRO A 95 1.41 30.59 -12.59
C PRO A 95 0.27 29.92 -13.38
N PRO A 96 -0.96 30.49 -13.40
CA PRO A 96 -2.11 29.88 -14.10
C PRO A 96 -1.90 29.62 -15.59
N SER A 97 -0.99 30.37 -16.23
CA SER A 97 -0.60 30.18 -17.63
C SER A 97 0.11 28.85 -17.87
N ALA A 98 0.82 28.31 -16.88
CA ALA A 98 1.45 26.99 -16.98
C ALA A 98 0.40 25.88 -17.14
N GLY A 99 -0.79 26.06 -16.55
CA GLY A 99 -1.93 25.13 -16.66
C GLY A 99 -2.77 25.26 -17.92
N SER A 100 -2.28 25.91 -18.96
CA SER A 100 -3.03 26.15 -20.20
C SER A 100 -2.57 25.20 -21.31
N GLY A 101 -3.52 24.68 -22.12
CA GLY A 101 -3.20 23.78 -23.24
C GLY A 101 -2.75 22.37 -22.85
N ILE A 102 -2.83 22.01 -21.57
CA ILE A 102 -2.42 20.70 -21.09
C ILE A 102 -3.43 19.63 -21.52
N LEU A 103 -2.92 18.56 -22.11
CA LEU A 103 -3.67 17.35 -22.45
C LEU A 103 -3.61 16.29 -21.32
N GLY A 104 -2.57 16.37 -20.48
CA GLY A 104 -2.39 15.55 -19.28
C GLY A 104 -0.95 15.58 -18.79
N ALA A 105 -0.63 14.72 -17.83
CA ALA A 105 0.73 14.56 -17.31
C ALA A 105 1.06 13.09 -17.00
N ILE A 106 2.33 12.73 -17.15
CA ILE A 106 2.88 11.46 -16.66
C ILE A 106 3.70 11.71 -15.41
N VAL A 107 3.45 10.90 -14.38
CA VAL A 107 4.11 11.00 -13.08
C VAL A 107 4.62 9.63 -12.63
N PRO A 108 5.78 9.57 -11.95
CA PRO A 108 6.26 8.35 -11.31
C PRO A 108 5.34 7.89 -10.17
N LYS A 109 5.20 6.58 -9.97
CA LYS A 109 4.42 6.00 -8.86
C LYS A 109 5.19 5.99 -7.54
N ASP A 110 6.51 5.92 -7.63
CA ASP A 110 7.44 5.73 -6.52
C ASP A 110 8.01 7.05 -5.97
N VAL A 111 7.74 8.17 -6.65
CA VAL A 111 8.09 9.51 -6.17
C VAL A 111 6.79 10.27 -5.86
N PRO A 112 6.54 10.62 -4.59
CA PRO A 112 5.41 11.45 -4.21
C PRO A 112 5.41 12.78 -4.96
N VAL A 113 4.24 13.22 -5.42
CA VAL A 113 4.10 14.46 -6.20
C VAL A 113 4.41 15.73 -5.39
N ASP A 114 4.40 15.64 -4.06
CA ASP A 114 4.74 16.70 -3.10
C ASP A 114 6.20 16.68 -2.64
N ASP A 115 6.98 15.67 -3.05
CA ASP A 115 8.39 15.58 -2.72
C ASP A 115 9.21 16.65 -3.46
N MET A 116 10.33 17.09 -2.87
CA MET A 116 11.25 18.03 -3.52
C MET A 116 11.83 17.50 -4.84
N ASN A 117 11.91 16.17 -4.99
CA ASN A 117 12.36 15.49 -6.20
C ASN A 117 11.19 15.06 -7.10
N GLY A 118 9.96 15.43 -6.73
CA GLY A 118 8.76 15.18 -7.52
C GLY A 118 8.85 15.85 -8.88
N TRP A 119 8.42 15.14 -9.92
CA TRP A 119 8.44 15.64 -11.29
C TRP A 119 7.26 15.08 -12.09
N ALA A 120 6.91 15.79 -13.17
CA ALA A 120 5.83 15.42 -14.06
C ALA A 120 6.23 15.79 -15.50
N ALA A 121 5.96 14.88 -16.45
CA ALA A 121 6.07 15.18 -17.87
C ALA A 121 4.72 15.69 -18.39
N ILE A 122 4.68 16.96 -18.78
CA ILE A 122 3.46 17.61 -19.29
C ILE A 122 3.26 17.28 -20.76
N LEU A 123 2.05 16.86 -21.12
CA LEU A 123 1.62 16.60 -22.49
C LEU A 123 0.80 17.78 -23.00
N THR A 124 1.17 18.35 -24.15
CA THR A 124 0.54 19.53 -24.77
C THR A 124 0.60 19.42 -26.30
N TYR A 125 -0.19 20.23 -27.02
CA TYR A 125 -0.26 20.30 -28.49
C TYR A 125 -0.39 21.73 -29.00
#